data_AF-A0A7V2V5W4-F1
#
_entry.id   AF-A0A7V2V5W4-F1
#
_cell.length_a   1.000
_cell.length_b   1.000
_cell.length_c   1.000
_cell.angle_alpha   90.00
_cell.angle_beta   90.00
_cell.angle_gamma   90.00
#
_symmetry.space_group_name_H-M   'P 1'
#
loop_
_entity.id
_entity.type
_entity.pdbx_description
1 polymer ?
#
loop_
_entity_poly.entity_id
_entity_poly.type
_entity_poly.pdbx_seq_one_letter_code
_entity_poly.pdbx_strand_id
1 'polypeptide(L)'
;MFRFRFYVCLFAFFLATIFSVSYSSGTENFPDERDKIRKVWLDATRTVVHRIRDQQANKIFQFVEKNSILGIPNEKGVLVAEDAKSANWFIIIPLREEDKKINQEWAMIFEASLVGCFVKEIRSLVLMDYIPFSSNIKAIVLLHEGYHAKIFCENPYEEQSDYEYCLEEVRVCTFQNRVMSLIGGKKYQAILNKEVKRIASLANVSKGSFSVPSRTEYNKELAKVFGKPASQIEKDFVQTSVWIHAVFTFLEKKFKKESLKQKVFFLKKIYEEGGIL
;
A
#
# COMPACT_ATOMS: atom_id res chain seq x y z
N MET A 1 10.09 20.40 -16.71
CA MET A 1 9.10 19.31 -16.80
C MET A 1 9.41 18.32 -15.67
N PHE A 2 8.82 18.49 -14.49
CA PHE A 2 9.07 17.61 -13.34
C PHE A 2 8.27 16.32 -13.53
N ARG A 3 8.95 15.20 -13.83
CA ARG A 3 8.34 13.87 -13.78
C ARG A 3 8.02 13.57 -12.31
N PHE A 4 6.76 13.75 -11.91
CA PHE A 4 6.26 13.37 -10.61
C PHE A 4 6.27 11.85 -10.53
N ARG A 5 7.26 11.29 -9.83
CA ARG A 5 7.20 9.90 -9.38
C ARG A 5 6.24 9.87 -8.19
N PHE A 6 4.98 9.52 -8.45
CA PHE A 6 4.12 9.06 -7.38
C PHE A 6 4.72 7.73 -6.86
N TYR A 7 4.72 7.50 -5.55
CA TYR A 7 5.35 6.32 -4.92
C TYR A 7 4.33 5.49 -4.12
N VAL A 8 3.03 5.67 -4.40
CA VAL A 8 1.95 4.92 -3.78
C VAL A 8 1.30 4.10 -4.89
N CYS A 9 1.44 2.77 -4.79
CA CYS A 9 0.84 1.74 -5.65
C CYS A 9 1.00 1.97 -7.17
N LEU A 10 2.18 2.39 -7.63
CA LEU A 10 2.50 2.49 -9.06
C LEU A 10 3.16 1.23 -9.58
N PHE A 11 2.54 0.67 -10.61
CA PHE A 11 2.94 -0.51 -11.38
C PHE A 11 2.48 -1.86 -10.81
N ALA A 12 1.28 -2.28 -11.23
CA ALA A 12 0.90 -3.70 -11.29
C ALA A 12 0.18 -4.08 -12.60
N PHE A 13 -0.16 -3.14 -13.50
CA PHE A 13 -1.07 -3.43 -14.61
C PHE A 13 -0.47 -4.19 -15.80
N PHE A 14 0.86 -4.25 -15.93
CA PHE A 14 1.52 -4.94 -17.07
C PHE A 14 1.91 -6.40 -16.82
N LEU A 15 1.61 -6.96 -15.63
CA LEU A 15 2.13 -8.27 -15.21
C LEU A 15 1.14 -9.44 -15.42
N ALA A 16 -0.08 -9.15 -15.87
CA ALA A 16 -1.18 -10.12 -15.85
C ALA A 16 -1.04 -11.29 -16.85
N THR A 17 -0.18 -11.19 -17.85
CA THR A 17 -0.10 -12.19 -18.93
C THR A 17 0.97 -13.27 -18.78
N ILE A 18 1.84 -13.23 -17.75
CA ILE A 18 3.06 -14.10 -17.75
C ILE A 18 3.24 -14.91 -16.47
N PHE A 19 2.57 -14.58 -15.37
CA PHE A 19 2.76 -15.34 -14.14
C PHE A 19 1.94 -16.62 -14.09
N SER A 20 2.63 -17.76 -13.90
CA SER A 20 2.01 -19.04 -13.55
C SER A 20 2.31 -19.41 -12.10
N VAL A 21 1.30 -19.82 -11.34
CA VAL A 21 1.54 -20.40 -10.01
C VAL A 21 1.92 -21.86 -10.20
N SER A 22 3.19 -22.19 -9.93
CA SER A 22 3.68 -23.56 -10.00
C SER A 22 3.71 -24.17 -8.60
N TYR A 23 2.88 -25.18 -8.35
CA TYR A 23 2.94 -25.97 -7.12
C TYR A 23 4.07 -27.00 -7.24
N SER A 24 5.08 -26.89 -6.37
CA SER A 24 6.09 -27.94 -6.15
C SER A 24 6.02 -28.37 -4.69
N SER A 25 5.69 -29.63 -4.43
CA SER A 25 5.56 -30.20 -3.10
C SER A 25 6.91 -30.68 -2.53
N GLY A 26 7.96 -29.88 -2.71
CA GLY A 26 9.30 -30.18 -2.23
C GLY A 26 9.58 -29.48 -0.89
N THR A 27 9.54 -30.22 0.22
CA THR A 27 9.96 -29.72 1.54
C THR A 27 11.49 -29.78 1.65
N GLU A 28 12.20 -28.95 0.89
CA GLU A 28 13.59 -28.67 1.22
C GLU A 28 13.61 -27.64 2.37
N ASN A 29 14.07 -28.09 3.54
CA ASN A 29 14.24 -27.27 4.74
C ASN A 29 15.30 -26.19 4.52
N PHE A 30 14.95 -25.12 3.80
CA PHE A 30 15.69 -23.88 3.88
C PHE A 30 15.15 -23.10 5.08
N PRO A 31 15.96 -22.79 6.11
CA PRO A 31 15.63 -21.71 7.04
C PRO A 31 15.72 -20.40 6.25
N ASP A 32 14.68 -20.13 5.46
CA ASP A 32 14.67 -19.07 4.48
C ASP A 32 14.72 -17.71 5.20
N GLU A 33 15.72 -16.90 4.87
CA GLU A 33 15.83 -15.52 5.35
C GLU A 33 14.55 -14.72 5.06
N ARG A 34 13.76 -15.10 4.04
CA ARG A 34 12.45 -14.51 3.76
C ARG A 34 11.44 -14.73 4.88
N ASP A 35 11.44 -15.88 5.54
CA ASP A 35 10.56 -16.07 6.70
C ASP A 35 10.92 -15.11 7.84
N LYS A 36 12.21 -14.86 8.06
CA LYS A 36 12.66 -13.85 9.04
C LYS A 36 12.17 -12.46 8.65
N ILE A 37 12.28 -12.09 7.37
CA ILE A 37 11.76 -10.82 6.85
C ILE A 37 10.24 -10.72 7.10
N ARG A 38 9.48 -11.73 6.67
CA ARG A 38 8.02 -11.80 6.90
C ARG A 38 7.68 -11.61 8.38
N LYS A 39 8.39 -12.27 9.29
CA LYS A 39 8.23 -12.12 10.75
C LYS A 39 8.49 -10.69 11.22
N VAL A 40 9.56 -10.03 10.74
CA VAL A 40 9.83 -8.62 11.09
C VAL A 40 8.66 -7.71 10.69
N TRP A 41 8.08 -7.91 9.51
CA TRP A 41 6.91 -7.15 9.06
C TRP A 41 5.66 -7.44 9.90
N LEU A 42 5.39 -8.71 10.22
CA LEU A 42 4.27 -9.12 11.07
C LEU A 42 4.43 -8.57 12.50
N ASP A 43 5.61 -8.65 13.10
CA ASP A 43 5.89 -8.18 14.46
C ASP A 43 5.79 -6.67 14.59
N ALA A 44 6.32 -5.94 13.60
CA ALA A 44 6.16 -4.49 13.51
C ALA A 44 4.67 -4.10 13.44
N THR A 45 3.90 -4.82 12.62
CA THR A 45 2.46 -4.60 12.47
C THR A 45 1.68 -4.93 13.74
N ARG A 46 1.98 -6.06 14.38
CA ARG A 46 1.37 -6.48 15.65
C ARG A 46 1.55 -5.41 16.73
N THR A 47 2.77 -4.88 16.85
CA THR A 47 3.12 -3.82 17.81
C THR A 47 2.28 -2.56 17.58
N VAL A 48 2.14 -2.12 16.32
CA VAL A 48 1.35 -0.95 15.97
C VAL A 48 -0.14 -1.18 16.22
N VAL A 49 -0.69 -2.31 15.79
CA VAL A 49 -2.10 -2.68 15.99
C VAL A 49 -2.46 -2.70 17.47
N HIS A 50 -1.62 -3.32 18.30
CA HIS A 50 -1.81 -3.34 19.75
C HIS A 50 -1.78 -1.94 20.36
N ARG A 51 -0.85 -1.08 19.91
CA ARG A 51 -0.71 0.30 20.37
C ARG A 51 -1.93 1.16 20.02
N ILE A 52 -2.46 1.06 18.79
CA ILE A 52 -3.57 1.91 18.34
C ILE A 52 -4.96 1.42 18.78
N ARG A 53 -5.08 0.15 19.18
CA ARG A 53 -6.33 -0.49 19.68
C ARG A 53 -7.53 -0.31 18.74
N ASP A 54 -7.27 -0.30 17.44
CA ASP A 54 -8.32 -0.18 16.42
C ASP A 54 -8.83 -1.55 15.99
N GLN A 55 -10.13 -1.78 16.12
CA GLN A 55 -10.74 -3.09 15.86
C GLN A 55 -10.60 -3.54 14.39
N GLN A 56 -10.73 -2.64 13.43
CA GLN A 56 -10.64 -3.00 12.02
C GLN A 56 -9.19 -3.22 11.60
N ALA A 57 -8.22 -2.46 12.14
CA ALA A 57 -6.81 -2.73 11.95
C ALA A 57 -6.43 -4.11 12.51
N ASN A 58 -6.95 -4.46 13.69
CA ASN A 58 -6.77 -5.80 14.25
C ASN A 58 -7.39 -6.90 13.39
N LYS A 59 -8.60 -6.70 12.85
CA LYS A 59 -9.23 -7.66 11.92
C LYS A 59 -8.41 -7.88 10.65
N ILE A 60 -7.88 -6.82 10.05
CA ILE A 60 -7.04 -6.91 8.86
C ILE A 60 -5.72 -7.61 9.19
N PHE A 61 -5.07 -7.24 10.30
CA PHE A 61 -3.84 -7.90 10.73
C PHE A 61 -4.03 -9.40 11.02
N GLN A 62 -5.11 -9.77 11.74
CA GLN A 62 -5.44 -11.17 11.99
C GLN A 62 -5.71 -11.94 10.69
N PHE A 63 -6.35 -11.31 9.70
CA PHE A 63 -6.51 -11.89 8.38
C PHE A 63 -5.14 -12.16 7.73
N VAL A 64 -4.24 -11.18 7.71
CA VAL A 64 -2.90 -11.31 7.14
C VAL A 64 -2.10 -12.41 7.84
N GLU A 65 -2.05 -12.39 9.16
CA GLU A 65 -1.29 -13.33 9.99
C GLU A 65 -1.78 -14.78 9.84
N LYS A 66 -3.11 -14.98 9.76
CA LYS A 66 -3.70 -16.32 9.68
C LYS A 66 -3.67 -16.92 8.27
N ASN A 67 -3.84 -16.09 7.24
CA ASN A 67 -4.08 -16.57 5.88
C ASN A 67 -2.87 -16.42 4.94
N SER A 68 -1.81 -15.73 5.36
CA SER A 68 -0.60 -15.67 4.55
C SER A 68 0.20 -16.99 4.56
N ILE A 69 0.68 -17.36 3.37
CA ILE A 69 1.67 -18.40 3.15
C ILE A 69 2.93 -17.79 2.54
N LEU A 70 4.10 -18.37 2.82
CA LEU A 70 5.35 -17.88 2.24
C LEU A 70 5.45 -18.26 0.77
N GLY A 71 5.84 -17.31 -0.07
CA GLY A 71 6.20 -17.57 -1.48
C GLY A 71 7.60 -17.10 -1.80
N ILE A 72 8.22 -17.80 -2.74
CA ILE A 72 9.57 -17.54 -3.23
C ILE A 72 9.48 -17.25 -4.73
N PRO A 73 10.04 -16.13 -5.21
CA PRO A 73 10.17 -15.86 -6.65
C PRO A 73 10.89 -17.00 -7.38
N ASN A 74 10.40 -17.39 -8.56
CA ASN A 74 11.09 -18.32 -9.45
C ASN A 74 10.84 -17.95 -10.93
N GLU A 75 11.51 -18.66 -11.84
CA GLU A 75 11.43 -18.43 -13.29
C GLU A 75 10.01 -18.48 -13.86
N LYS A 76 9.13 -19.29 -13.26
CA LYS A 76 7.75 -19.51 -13.71
C LYS A 76 6.74 -18.58 -13.04
N GLY A 77 7.17 -17.83 -12.03
CA GLY A 77 6.36 -17.01 -11.15
C GLY A 77 6.71 -17.25 -9.69
N VAL A 78 5.83 -17.92 -8.95
CA VAL A 78 5.99 -18.07 -7.49
C VAL A 78 6.03 -19.55 -7.13
N LEU A 79 7.05 -19.94 -6.36
CA LEU A 79 7.11 -21.19 -5.62
C LEU A 79 6.42 -21.01 -4.27
N VAL A 80 5.36 -21.77 -4.03
CA VAL A 80 4.66 -21.79 -2.74
C VAL A 80 5.45 -22.63 -1.74
N ALA A 81 5.91 -22.03 -0.65
CA ALA A 81 6.78 -22.67 0.34
C ALA A 81 6.04 -23.19 1.59
N GLU A 82 4.74 -22.91 1.71
CA GLU A 82 3.90 -23.36 2.82
C GLU A 82 2.53 -23.82 2.32
N ASP A 83 1.96 -24.83 2.98
CA ASP A 83 0.60 -25.27 2.70
C ASP A 83 -0.43 -24.17 3.04
N ALA A 84 -1.48 -24.09 2.23
CA ALA A 84 -2.59 -23.19 2.47
C ALA A 84 -3.29 -23.52 3.80
N LYS A 85 -3.44 -22.51 4.66
CA LYS A 85 -4.02 -22.65 6.01
C LYS A 85 -5.54 -22.45 6.06
N SER A 86 -6.13 -21.96 4.98
CA SER A 86 -7.57 -21.69 4.84
C SER A 86 -7.96 -21.55 3.37
N ALA A 87 -9.26 -21.46 3.05
CA ALA A 87 -9.72 -21.13 1.69
C ALA A 87 -9.36 -19.70 1.24
N ASN A 88 -9.19 -18.79 2.20
CA ASN A 88 -8.90 -17.37 1.97
C ASN A 88 -7.39 -17.10 2.03
N TRP A 89 -6.56 -18.09 1.70
CA TRP A 89 -5.10 -17.95 1.70
C TRP A 89 -4.60 -16.85 0.76
N PHE A 90 -3.39 -16.36 0.93
CA PHE A 90 -2.69 -15.56 -0.08
C PHE A 90 -1.19 -15.65 0.17
N ILE A 91 -0.38 -15.33 -0.82
CA ILE A 91 1.07 -15.46 -0.71
C ILE A 91 1.65 -14.16 -0.17
N ILE A 92 2.58 -14.22 0.78
CA ILE A 92 3.50 -13.12 1.07
C ILE A 92 4.84 -13.44 0.45
N ILE A 93 5.37 -12.50 -0.35
CA ILE A 93 6.64 -12.64 -1.06
C ILE A 93 7.57 -11.51 -0.60
N PRO A 94 8.44 -11.77 0.39
CA PRO A 94 9.50 -10.84 0.73
C PRO A 94 10.53 -10.84 -0.40
N LEU A 95 10.57 -9.79 -1.22
CA LEU A 95 11.46 -9.67 -2.36
C LEU A 95 12.86 -9.20 -1.92
N ARG A 96 13.89 -9.81 -2.51
CA ARG A 96 15.31 -9.53 -2.28
C ARG A 96 15.97 -8.99 -3.55
N GLU A 97 17.16 -8.42 -3.41
CA GLU A 97 17.87 -7.82 -4.54
C GLU A 97 18.26 -8.82 -5.63
N GLU A 98 18.57 -10.06 -5.27
CA GLU A 98 18.89 -11.12 -6.23
C GLU A 98 17.70 -11.53 -7.10
N ASP A 99 16.46 -11.32 -6.65
CA ASP A 99 15.25 -11.76 -7.36
C ASP A 99 15.05 -11.00 -8.68
N LYS A 100 15.62 -9.79 -8.80
CA LYS A 100 15.61 -9.01 -10.04
C LYS A 100 16.33 -9.71 -11.20
N LYS A 101 17.13 -10.75 -10.92
CA LYS A 101 17.89 -11.51 -11.92
C LYS A 101 17.18 -12.76 -12.40
N ILE A 102 16.03 -13.11 -11.83
CA ILE A 102 15.26 -14.30 -12.19
C ILE A 102 14.69 -14.10 -13.60
N ASN A 103 13.77 -13.15 -13.75
CA ASN A 103 13.18 -12.82 -15.05
C ASN A 103 12.80 -11.33 -15.11
N GLN A 104 12.31 -10.90 -16.27
CA GLN A 104 11.96 -9.50 -16.51
C GLN A 104 10.80 -9.04 -15.61
N GLU A 105 9.88 -9.93 -15.26
CA GLU A 105 8.73 -9.62 -14.43
C GLU A 105 9.14 -9.26 -13.00
N TRP A 106 10.00 -10.07 -12.37
CA TRP A 106 10.55 -9.76 -11.04
C TRP A 106 11.43 -8.51 -11.07
N ALA A 107 12.18 -8.28 -12.15
CA ALA A 107 12.93 -7.04 -12.35
C ALA A 107 12.01 -5.82 -12.39
N MET A 108 10.90 -5.89 -13.14
CA MET A 108 9.91 -4.80 -13.21
C MET A 108 9.25 -4.51 -11.87
N ILE A 109 8.85 -5.56 -11.12
CA ILE A 109 8.29 -5.41 -9.77
C ILE A 109 9.31 -4.73 -8.85
N PHE A 110 10.57 -5.15 -8.90
CA PHE A 110 11.66 -4.56 -8.13
C PHE A 110 11.93 -3.09 -8.50
N GLU A 111 11.91 -2.75 -9.79
CA GLU A 111 12.19 -1.41 -10.30
C GLU A 111 11.05 -0.42 -10.06
N ALA A 112 9.81 -0.89 -9.88
CA ALA A 112 8.64 -0.08 -9.55
C ALA A 112 8.81 0.79 -8.29
N SER A 113 9.84 0.52 -7.47
CA SER A 113 10.23 1.34 -6.30
C SER A 113 9.09 1.50 -5.28
N LEU A 114 8.27 0.46 -5.15
CA LEU A 114 7.18 0.38 -4.18
C LEU A 114 7.69 -0.08 -2.81
N VAL A 115 6.91 0.17 -1.75
CA VAL A 115 7.22 -0.36 -0.42
C VAL A 115 6.64 -1.78 -0.25
N GLY A 116 5.48 -2.00 -0.87
CA GLY A 116 4.83 -3.29 -1.04
C GLY A 116 3.66 -3.10 -2.01
N CYS A 117 3.14 -4.22 -2.52
CA CYS A 117 1.95 -4.21 -3.36
C CYS A 117 1.23 -5.56 -3.26
N PHE A 118 -0.10 -5.53 -3.32
CA PHE A 118 -0.90 -6.71 -3.59
C PHE A 118 -1.12 -6.90 -5.10
N VAL A 119 -0.59 -7.98 -5.64
CA VAL A 119 -0.73 -8.39 -7.04
C VAL A 119 -1.78 -9.50 -7.12
N LYS A 120 -2.98 -9.14 -7.58
CA LYS A 120 -4.15 -10.03 -7.58
C LYS A 120 -3.96 -11.26 -8.48
N GLU A 121 -3.24 -11.10 -9.59
CA GLU A 121 -3.05 -12.12 -10.63
C GLU A 121 -2.29 -13.33 -10.11
N ILE A 122 -1.38 -13.10 -9.16
CA ILE A 122 -0.65 -14.15 -8.43
C ILE A 122 -1.11 -14.30 -6.98
N ARG A 123 -2.22 -13.66 -6.61
CA ARG A 123 -2.77 -13.67 -5.23
C ARG A 123 -1.69 -13.41 -4.18
N SER A 124 -0.81 -12.44 -4.43
CA SER A 124 0.42 -12.24 -3.66
C SER A 124 0.56 -10.81 -3.15
N LEU A 125 0.95 -10.67 -1.90
CA LEU A 125 1.45 -9.45 -1.29
C LEU A 125 2.98 -9.47 -1.36
N VAL A 126 3.55 -8.63 -2.21
CA VAL A 126 5.00 -8.48 -2.37
C VAL A 126 5.51 -7.44 -1.37
N LEU A 127 6.54 -7.79 -0.60
CA LEU A 127 7.17 -6.91 0.40
C LEU A 127 8.59 -6.56 -0.03
N MET A 128 8.89 -5.28 -0.16
CA MET A 128 10.22 -4.82 -0.57
C MET A 128 11.10 -4.58 0.67
N ASP A 129 11.83 -5.60 1.14
CA ASP A 129 12.65 -5.45 2.36
C ASP A 129 14.11 -5.05 2.10
N TYR A 130 14.56 -5.04 0.84
CA TYR A 130 15.89 -4.53 0.46
C TYR A 130 16.03 -3.02 0.68
N ILE A 131 14.91 -2.29 0.82
CA ILE A 131 14.90 -0.87 1.20
C ILE A 131 14.62 -0.76 2.69
N PRO A 132 15.44 -0.02 3.46
CA PRO A 132 15.15 0.23 4.87
C PRO A 132 13.83 1.00 5.07
N PHE A 133 12.98 0.46 5.94
CA PHE A 133 11.75 1.09 6.41
C PHE A 133 11.64 1.01 7.94
N SER A 134 11.15 2.08 8.57
CA SER A 134 10.82 2.06 10.00
C SER A 134 9.64 1.13 10.30
N SER A 135 9.56 0.62 11.54
CA SER A 135 8.50 -0.31 11.95
C SER A 135 7.08 0.26 11.80
N ASN A 136 6.91 1.58 11.98
CA ASN A 136 5.62 2.24 11.77
C ASN A 136 5.19 2.15 10.30
N ILE A 137 6.13 2.35 9.36
CA ILE A 137 5.81 2.34 7.94
C ILE A 137 5.61 0.92 7.43
N LYS A 138 6.42 -0.05 7.88
CA LYS A 138 6.17 -1.48 7.64
C LYS A 138 4.74 -1.87 8.04
N ALA A 139 4.30 -1.44 9.22
CA ALA A 139 2.95 -1.70 9.70
C ALA A 139 1.86 -1.05 8.84
N ILE A 140 2.03 0.21 8.46
CA ILE A 140 1.04 0.93 7.64
C ILE A 140 0.91 0.25 6.27
N VAL A 141 2.02 -0.09 5.62
CA VAL A 141 2.01 -0.73 4.30
C VAL A 141 1.44 -2.14 4.37
N LEU A 142 1.84 -2.96 5.34
CA LEU A 142 1.27 -4.31 5.47
C LEU A 142 -0.24 -4.28 5.73
N LEU A 143 -0.73 -3.30 6.51
CA LEU A 143 -2.16 -3.12 6.74
C LEU A 143 -2.89 -2.61 5.49
N HIS A 144 -2.27 -1.75 4.68
CA HIS A 144 -2.82 -1.27 3.41
C HIS A 144 -2.98 -2.43 2.42
N GLU A 145 -1.87 -3.07 2.05
CA GLU A 145 -1.86 -4.18 1.09
C GLU A 145 -2.62 -5.40 1.62
N GLY A 146 -2.56 -5.64 2.93
CA GLY A 146 -3.34 -6.67 3.59
C GLY A 146 -4.85 -6.43 3.52
N TYR A 147 -5.29 -5.18 3.38
CA TYR A 147 -6.70 -4.87 3.16
C TYR A 147 -7.13 -5.22 1.73
N HIS A 148 -6.31 -4.90 0.71
CA HIS A 148 -6.54 -5.37 -0.66
C HIS A 148 -6.59 -6.90 -0.72
N ALA A 149 -5.61 -7.57 -0.10
CA ALA A 149 -5.57 -9.04 -0.01
C ALA A 149 -6.85 -9.61 0.61
N LYS A 150 -7.35 -9.00 1.69
CA LYS A 150 -8.58 -9.41 2.35
C LYS A 150 -9.80 -9.24 1.44
N ILE A 151 -9.94 -8.10 0.76
CA ILE A 151 -11.05 -7.84 -0.15
C ILE A 151 -11.07 -8.88 -1.27
N PHE A 152 -9.93 -9.08 -1.92
CA PHE A 152 -9.78 -10.06 -3.00
C PHE A 152 -10.04 -11.50 -2.53
N CYS A 153 -9.48 -11.93 -1.39
CA CYS A 153 -9.68 -13.31 -0.93
C CYS A 153 -11.12 -13.59 -0.49
N GLU A 154 -11.86 -12.59 -0.02
CA GLU A 154 -13.28 -12.74 0.35
C GLU A 154 -14.21 -12.66 -0.86
N ASN A 155 -13.83 -11.90 -1.90
CA ASN A 155 -14.60 -11.75 -3.13
C ASN A 155 -13.64 -11.65 -4.34
N PRO A 156 -13.15 -12.78 -4.86
CA PRO A 156 -12.20 -12.76 -5.98
C PRO A 156 -12.83 -12.13 -7.24
N TYR A 157 -12.03 -11.39 -7.98
CA TYR A 157 -12.42 -10.76 -9.25
C TYR A 157 -11.26 -10.85 -10.24
N GLU A 158 -11.56 -11.08 -11.52
CA GLU A 158 -10.54 -11.10 -12.58
C GLU A 158 -10.26 -9.67 -13.04
N GLU A 159 -11.31 -8.96 -13.43
CA GLU A 159 -11.27 -7.58 -13.91
C GLU A 159 -12.04 -6.63 -12.98
N GLN A 160 -11.60 -5.38 -12.92
CA GLN A 160 -12.30 -4.27 -12.27
C GLN A 160 -12.35 -3.12 -13.26
N SER A 161 -13.49 -2.43 -13.34
CA SER A 161 -13.51 -1.12 -13.99
C SER A 161 -12.63 -0.12 -13.22
N ASP A 162 -12.10 0.91 -13.90
CA ASP A 162 -11.36 2.01 -13.26
C ASP A 162 -12.08 2.57 -12.02
N TYR A 163 -13.42 2.63 -12.10
CA TYR A 163 -14.26 3.14 -11.02
C TYR A 163 -14.25 2.21 -9.81
N GLU A 164 -14.38 0.90 -10.02
CA GLU A 164 -14.34 -0.11 -8.95
C GLU A 164 -12.96 -0.16 -8.29
N TYR A 165 -11.89 -0.15 -9.10
CA TYR A 165 -10.51 -0.06 -8.61
C TYR A 165 -10.33 1.18 -7.73
N CYS A 166 -10.70 2.37 -8.24
CA CYS A 166 -10.58 3.60 -7.47
C CYS A 166 -11.50 3.63 -6.24
N LEU A 167 -12.66 2.98 -6.29
CA LEU A 167 -13.56 2.87 -5.14
C LEU A 167 -12.97 2.00 -4.04
N GLU A 168 -12.31 0.90 -4.40
CA GLU A 168 -11.54 0.06 -3.48
C GLU A 168 -10.40 0.86 -2.85
N GLU A 169 -9.61 1.55 -3.66
CA GLU A 169 -8.52 2.43 -3.20
C GLU A 169 -9.01 3.51 -2.24
N VAL A 170 -10.18 4.13 -2.49
CA VAL A 170 -10.76 5.07 -1.52
C VAL A 170 -11.00 4.39 -0.17
N ARG A 171 -11.52 3.16 -0.14
CA ARG A 171 -11.77 2.41 1.11
C ARG A 171 -10.46 2.10 1.83
N VAL A 172 -9.45 1.64 1.10
CA VAL A 172 -8.14 1.28 1.67
C VAL A 172 -7.39 2.53 2.16
N CYS A 173 -7.34 3.59 1.36
CA CYS A 173 -6.76 4.87 1.76
C CYS A 173 -7.50 5.50 2.95
N THR A 174 -8.84 5.44 3.01
CA THR A 174 -9.58 5.90 4.21
C THR A 174 -9.20 5.11 5.45
N PHE A 175 -9.01 3.79 5.34
CA PHE A 175 -8.52 2.97 6.43
C PHE A 175 -7.08 3.33 6.84
N GLN A 176 -6.15 3.46 5.87
CA GLN A 176 -4.78 3.90 6.10
C GLN A 176 -4.73 5.25 6.81
N ASN A 177 -5.51 6.23 6.34
CA ASN A 177 -5.60 7.58 6.90
C ASN A 177 -5.99 7.54 8.38
N ARG A 178 -6.95 6.68 8.75
CA ARG A 178 -7.34 6.47 10.15
C ARG A 178 -6.20 5.85 10.96
N VAL A 179 -5.52 4.83 10.44
CA VAL A 179 -4.36 4.21 11.10
C VAL A 179 -3.26 5.25 11.35
N MET A 180 -2.91 6.05 10.34
CA MET A 180 -1.92 7.13 10.47
C MET A 180 -2.32 8.18 11.52
N SER A 181 -3.59 8.58 11.55
CA SER A 181 -4.12 9.48 12.58
C SER A 181 -4.00 8.91 13.99
N LEU A 182 -4.29 7.62 14.18
CA LEU A 182 -4.19 6.97 15.47
C LEU A 182 -2.73 6.84 15.94
N ILE A 183 -1.80 6.53 15.02
CA ILE A 183 -0.37 6.48 15.32
C ILE A 183 0.15 7.86 15.71
N GLY A 184 -0.16 8.88 14.92
CA GLY A 184 0.45 10.20 15.05
C GLY A 184 -0.27 11.17 16.00
N GLY A 185 -1.51 10.86 16.37
CA GLY A 185 -2.32 11.61 17.32
C GLY A 185 -2.42 13.11 17.01
N LYS A 186 -2.36 13.93 18.06
CA LYS A 186 -2.50 15.40 17.94
C LYS A 186 -1.43 16.05 17.04
N LYS A 187 -0.20 15.53 17.06
CA LYS A 187 0.91 16.07 16.24
C LYS A 187 0.63 15.87 14.75
N TYR A 188 0.19 14.67 14.37
CA TYR A 188 -0.24 14.40 12.99
C TYR A 188 -1.46 15.24 12.59
N GLN A 189 -2.47 15.33 13.47
CA GLN A 189 -3.67 16.11 13.17
C GLN A 189 -3.37 17.59 12.92
N ALA A 190 -2.37 18.16 13.60
CA ALA A 190 -1.92 19.53 13.36
C ALA A 190 -1.33 19.71 11.95
N ILE A 191 -0.49 18.77 11.50
CA ILE A 191 0.08 18.75 10.13
C ILE A 191 -1.04 18.58 9.10
N LEU A 192 -1.94 17.62 9.31
CA LEU A 192 -3.09 17.38 8.44
C LEU A 192 -3.96 18.63 8.31
N ASN A 193 -4.30 19.28 9.42
CA ASN A 193 -5.12 20.50 9.40
C ASN A 193 -4.43 21.67 8.67
N LYS A 194 -3.10 21.78 8.78
CA LYS A 194 -2.29 22.76 8.04
C LYS A 194 -2.36 22.50 6.54
N GLU A 195 -2.21 21.24 6.11
CA GLU A 195 -2.28 20.86 4.70
C GLU A 195 -3.69 21.02 4.13
N VAL A 196 -4.74 20.64 4.88
CA VAL A 196 -6.14 20.85 4.47
C VAL A 196 -6.43 22.34 4.25
N LYS A 197 -5.93 23.23 5.12
CA LYS A 197 -6.08 24.68 4.94
C LYS A 197 -5.37 25.18 3.69
N ARG A 198 -4.16 24.69 3.42
CA ARG A 198 -3.40 25.04 2.21
C ARG A 198 -4.11 24.56 0.93
N ILE A 199 -4.61 23.32 0.93
CA ILE A 199 -5.41 22.80 -0.19
C ILE A 199 -6.63 23.68 -0.40
N ALA A 200 -7.36 24.03 0.66
CA ALA A 200 -8.52 24.90 0.56
C ALA A 200 -8.22 26.29 0.01
N SER A 201 -7.04 26.87 0.29
CA SER A 201 -6.64 28.18 -0.24
C SER A 201 -6.16 28.16 -1.69
N LEU A 202 -5.70 27.01 -2.19
CA LEU A 202 -5.18 26.86 -3.55
C LEU A 202 -6.15 26.16 -4.50
N ALA A 203 -7.16 25.48 -3.96
CA ALA A 203 -8.18 24.80 -4.74
C ALA A 203 -8.98 25.81 -5.56
N ASN A 204 -8.75 25.81 -6.87
CA ASN A 204 -9.66 26.50 -7.78
C ASN A 204 -10.90 25.62 -7.96
N VAL A 205 -12.00 26.03 -7.32
CA VAL A 205 -13.28 25.32 -7.39
C VAL A 205 -14.18 26.07 -8.36
N SER A 206 -14.05 25.76 -9.64
CA SER A 206 -15.02 26.17 -10.66
C SER A 206 -16.03 25.04 -10.88
N LYS A 207 -17.28 25.36 -11.25
CA LYS A 207 -18.41 24.42 -11.35
C LYS A 207 -18.02 23.09 -12.04
N GLY A 208 -17.69 22.07 -11.23
CA GLY A 208 -17.40 20.70 -11.68
C GLY A 208 -15.93 20.31 -11.86
N SER A 209 -14.96 21.22 -11.75
CA SER A 209 -13.53 20.87 -11.84
C SER A 209 -12.78 21.20 -10.54
N PHE A 210 -12.03 20.22 -10.05
CA PHE A 210 -11.18 20.33 -8.87
C PHE A 210 -9.74 20.09 -9.28
N SER A 211 -8.92 21.14 -9.24
CA SER A 211 -7.47 21.02 -9.39
C SER A 211 -6.84 20.88 -8.00
N VAL A 212 -6.17 19.76 -7.75
CA VAL A 212 -5.50 19.52 -6.48
C VAL A 212 -4.10 20.11 -6.56
N PRO A 213 -3.72 20.98 -5.60
CA PRO A 213 -2.36 21.49 -5.59
C PRO A 213 -1.37 20.35 -5.34
N SER A 214 -0.17 20.50 -5.89
CA SER A 214 0.92 19.55 -5.68
C SER A 214 1.25 19.35 -4.20
N ARG A 215 1.84 18.19 -3.92
CA ARG A 215 2.35 17.78 -2.59
C ARG A 215 3.36 18.80 -2.05
N THR A 216 3.32 19.04 -0.74
CA THR A 216 4.31 19.86 -0.01
C THR A 216 5.29 19.02 0.77
N GLU A 217 6.32 19.67 1.34
CA GLU A 217 7.34 19.00 2.14
C GLU A 217 7.20 19.28 3.65
N TYR A 218 6.49 18.41 4.37
CA TYR A 218 6.43 18.42 5.84
C TYR A 218 7.47 17.50 6.49
N ASN A 219 8.61 17.27 5.84
CA ASN A 219 9.61 16.26 6.22
C ASN A 219 10.01 16.31 7.69
N LYS A 220 10.34 17.51 8.20
CA LYS A 220 10.79 17.69 9.58
C LYS A 220 9.66 17.46 10.60
N GLU A 221 8.43 17.87 10.29
CA GLU A 221 7.29 17.67 11.18
C GLU A 221 6.86 16.20 11.18
N LEU A 222 6.81 15.55 10.01
CA LEU A 222 6.45 14.14 9.88
C LEU A 222 7.49 13.21 10.54
N ALA A 223 8.78 13.54 10.49
CA ALA A 223 9.80 12.78 11.18
C ALA A 223 9.63 12.80 12.72
N LYS A 224 9.06 13.88 13.28
CA LYS A 224 8.72 13.96 14.72
C LYS A 224 7.50 13.13 15.10
N VAL A 225 6.72 12.69 14.12
CA VAL A 225 5.49 11.89 14.31
C VAL A 225 5.79 10.41 14.10
N PHE A 226 6.36 10.06 12.94
CA PHE A 226 6.54 8.67 12.53
C PHE A 226 7.95 8.13 12.77
N GLY A 227 8.90 9.00 13.13
CA GLY A 227 10.33 8.68 13.20
C GLY A 227 11.08 9.23 11.98
N LYS A 228 12.41 9.33 12.08
CA LYS A 228 13.24 9.71 10.93
C LYS A 228 13.08 8.64 9.84
N PRO A 229 12.74 9.00 8.59
CA PRO A 229 12.59 8.01 7.53
C PRO A 229 13.93 7.30 7.29
N ALA A 230 13.89 5.97 7.13
CA ALA A 230 15.07 5.16 6.90
C ALA A 230 15.55 5.22 5.43
N SER A 231 14.69 5.65 4.52
CA SER A 231 14.99 5.80 3.10
C SER A 231 14.25 6.99 2.46
N GLN A 232 14.67 7.38 1.25
CA GLN A 232 13.96 8.37 0.45
C GLN A 232 12.55 7.91 0.07
N ILE A 233 12.39 6.61 -0.24
CA ILE A 233 11.10 6.01 -0.57
C ILE A 233 10.15 6.06 0.63
N GLU A 234 10.63 5.77 1.84
CA GLU A 234 9.83 5.93 3.07
C GLU A 234 9.36 7.39 3.23
N LYS A 235 10.25 8.35 3.01
CA LYS A 235 9.94 9.77 3.09
C LYS A 235 8.84 10.15 2.09
N ASP A 236 8.96 9.70 0.84
CA ASP A 236 7.99 9.96 -0.21
C ASP A 236 6.63 9.31 0.07
N PHE A 237 6.62 8.07 0.56
CA PHE A 237 5.42 7.35 0.97
C PHE A 237 4.63 8.12 2.03
N VAL A 238 5.30 8.55 3.12
CA VAL A 238 4.64 9.27 4.23
C VAL A 238 4.09 10.61 3.75
N GLN A 239 4.85 11.36 2.94
CA GLN A 239 4.37 12.63 2.39
C GLN A 239 3.15 12.45 1.50
N THR A 240 3.18 11.48 0.57
CA THR A 240 2.06 11.23 -0.34
C THR A 240 0.82 10.81 0.45
N SER A 241 0.98 9.95 1.45
CA SER A 241 -0.11 9.51 2.32
C SER A 241 -0.76 10.66 3.07
N VAL A 242 0.02 11.60 3.62
CA VAL A 242 -0.50 12.81 4.29
C VAL A 242 -1.25 13.71 3.30
N TRP A 243 -0.72 13.86 2.09
CA TRP A 243 -1.36 14.67 1.05
C TRP A 243 -2.70 14.07 0.61
N ILE A 244 -2.76 12.75 0.33
CA ILE A 244 -4.01 12.05 0.02
C ILE A 244 -5.02 12.22 1.16
N HIS A 245 -4.58 12.06 2.42
CA HIS A 245 -5.45 12.29 3.59
C HIS A 245 -6.00 13.71 3.63
N ALA A 246 -5.16 14.71 3.37
CA ALA A 246 -5.58 16.11 3.37
C ALA A 246 -6.57 16.41 2.24
N VAL A 247 -6.37 15.84 1.05
CA VAL A 247 -7.32 15.96 -0.06
C VAL A 247 -8.66 15.31 0.30
N PHE A 248 -8.65 14.08 0.82
CA PHE A 248 -9.87 13.39 1.24
C PHE A 248 -10.64 14.20 2.29
N THR A 249 -9.94 14.71 3.29
CA THR A 249 -10.53 15.55 4.35
C THR A 249 -11.11 16.84 3.79
N PHE A 250 -10.45 17.47 2.82
CA PHE A 250 -10.96 18.66 2.14
C PHE A 250 -12.24 18.34 1.36
N LEU A 251 -12.24 17.25 0.58
CA LEU A 251 -13.39 16.82 -0.23
C LEU A 251 -14.61 16.48 0.63
N GLU A 252 -14.41 15.81 1.76
CA GLU A 252 -15.47 15.53 2.75
C GLU A 252 -16.12 16.81 3.27
N LYS A 253 -15.30 17.80 3.67
CA LYS A 253 -15.80 19.09 4.18
C LYS A 253 -16.53 19.90 3.11
N LYS A 254 -16.01 19.89 1.87
CA LYS A 254 -16.51 20.73 0.78
C LYS A 254 -17.77 20.16 0.11
N PHE A 255 -17.76 18.87 -0.23
CA PHE A 255 -18.77 18.25 -1.08
C PHE A 255 -19.77 17.36 -0.31
N LYS A 256 -19.53 17.09 0.97
CA LYS A 256 -20.42 16.35 1.87
C LYS A 256 -20.93 15.04 1.24
N LYS A 257 -22.18 15.01 0.76
CA LYS A 257 -22.83 13.83 0.14
C LYS A 257 -22.12 13.34 -1.12
N GLU A 258 -21.45 14.23 -1.86
CA GLU A 258 -20.73 13.86 -3.09
C GLU A 258 -19.25 13.51 -2.83
N SER A 259 -18.79 13.55 -1.57
CA SER A 259 -17.37 13.38 -1.24
C SER A 259 -16.79 12.05 -1.72
N LEU A 260 -17.55 10.95 -1.65
CA LEU A 260 -17.11 9.65 -2.17
C LEU A 260 -16.80 9.72 -3.67
N LYS A 261 -17.75 10.24 -4.46
CA LYS A 261 -17.60 10.42 -5.90
C LYS A 261 -16.35 11.27 -6.18
N GLN A 262 -16.18 12.39 -5.49
CA GLN A 262 -15.04 13.28 -5.68
C GLN A 262 -13.69 12.63 -5.34
N LYS A 263 -13.63 11.78 -4.31
CA LYS A 263 -12.41 11.03 -3.97
C LYS A 263 -12.06 10.01 -5.05
N VAL A 264 -13.05 9.32 -5.60
CA VAL A 264 -12.86 8.38 -6.72
C VAL A 264 -12.34 9.12 -7.95
N PHE A 265 -12.93 10.26 -8.33
CA PHE A 265 -12.43 11.08 -9.45
C PHE A 265 -11.01 11.58 -9.21
N PHE A 266 -10.69 11.98 -7.98
CA PHE A 266 -9.34 12.42 -7.62
C PHE A 266 -8.30 11.31 -7.78
N LEU A 267 -8.57 10.11 -7.25
CA LEU A 267 -7.65 8.97 -7.40
C LEU A 267 -7.53 8.54 -8.86
N LYS A 268 -8.66 8.44 -9.58
CA LYS A 268 -8.67 8.11 -11.00
C LYS A 268 -7.73 9.02 -11.79
N LYS A 269 -7.86 10.33 -11.60
CA LYS A 269 -7.01 11.32 -12.27
C LYS A 269 -5.52 11.12 -11.96
N ILE A 270 -5.15 10.88 -10.69
CA ILE A 270 -3.75 10.62 -10.32
C ILE A 270 -3.23 9.36 -10.99
N TYR A 271 -4.06 8.32 -11.04
CA TYR A 271 -3.68 7.03 -11.61
C TYR A 271 -3.55 7.10 -13.14
N GLU A 272 -4.43 7.83 -13.84
CA GLU A 272 -4.29 8.13 -15.28
C GLU A 272 -3.00 8.96 -15.55
N GLU A 273 -2.76 10.03 -14.78
CA GLU A 273 -1.55 10.86 -14.93
C GLU A 273 -0.26 10.08 -14.59
N GLY A 274 -0.37 9.05 -13.76
CA GLY A 274 0.70 8.14 -13.38
C GLY A 274 0.91 6.95 -14.32
N GLY A 275 0.00 6.73 -15.29
CA GLY A 275 0.03 5.58 -16.20
C GLY A 275 -0.30 4.24 -15.52
N ILE A 276 -1.14 4.25 -14.48
CA ILE A 276 -1.67 3.04 -13.83
C ILE A 276 -2.96 2.58 -14.50
N LEU A 277 -3.82 3.54 -14.85
CA LEU A 277 -5.05 3.36 -15.61
C LEU A 277 -4.85 3.85 -17.05
#